data_AF-A0A6N7QWN2-F1
#
_entry.id   AF-A0A6N7QWN2-F1
#
_cell.length_a   1.000
_cell.length_b   1.000
_cell.length_c   1.000
_cell.angle_alpha   90.00
_cell.angle_beta   90.00
_cell.angle_gamma   90.00
#
_symmetry.space_group_name_H-M   'P 1'
#
loop_
_entity.id
_entity.type
_entity.pdbx_description
1 polymer ?
#
loop_
_entity_poly.entity_id
_entity_poly.type
_entity_poly.pdbx_seq_one_letter_code
_entity_poly.pdbx_strand_id
1 'polypeptide(L)'
;MLDKQLFREKMKELMIYYPNWNFEVSDKNLSLWYERFKDHKEKKFIKMIDDYIDNETFNPTIAGLLKYYLPEPKKTLDQIRHEEMLRENGML
;
A
#
# COMPACT_ATOMS: atom_id res chain seq x y z
N MET A 1 10.26 -1.70 6.49
CA MET A 1 9.41 -0.95 7.44
C MET A 1 8.97 0.31 6.73
N LEU A 2 7.71 0.69 6.86
CA LEU A 2 7.15 1.87 6.22
C LEU A 2 7.74 3.13 6.83
N ASP A 3 8.22 4.08 6.02
CA ASP A 3 8.65 5.37 6.53
C ASP A 3 7.47 6.20 7.10
N LYS A 4 7.72 6.87 8.22
CA LYS A 4 6.69 7.66 8.93
C LYS A 4 6.28 8.91 8.17
N GLN A 5 7.22 9.56 7.48
CA GLN A 5 6.93 10.74 6.69
C GLN A 5 6.10 10.35 5.47
N LEU A 6 6.49 9.31 4.74
CA LEU A 6 5.71 8.76 3.63
C LEU A 6 4.29 8.38 4.05
N PHE A 7 4.15 7.72 5.21
CA PHE A 7 2.83 7.41 5.76
C PHE A 7 1.98 8.68 5.96
N ARG A 8 2.54 9.72 6.60
CA ARG A 8 1.83 10.98 6.83
C ARG A 8 1.44 11.68 5.53
N GLU A 9 2.32 11.67 4.53
CA GLU A 9 2.05 12.26 3.22
C GLU A 9 0.87 11.57 2.53
N LYS A 10 0.88 10.23 2.48
CA LYS A 10 -0.23 9.46 1.90
C LYS A 10 -1.54 9.55 2.69
N MET A 11 -1.48 9.69 4.01
CA MET A 11 -2.69 9.95 4.81
C MET A 11 -3.29 11.33 4.53
N LYS A 12 -2.45 12.36 4.29
CA LYS A 12 -2.92 13.68 3.84
C LYS A 12 -3.53 13.62 2.46
N GLU A 13 -2.95 12.84 1.55
CA GLU A 13 -3.50 12.61 0.22
C GLU A 13 -4.92 12.03 0.29
N LEU A 14 -5.14 10.98 1.09
CA LEU A 14 -6.49 10.45 1.32
C LEU A 14 -7.47 11.54 1.76
N MET A 15 -7.08 12.46 2.64
CA MET A 15 -7.98 13.53 3.07
C MET A 15 -8.34 14.54 1.97
N ILE A 16 -7.46 14.74 0.99
CA ILE A 16 -7.74 15.58 -0.17
C ILE A 16 -8.82 14.93 -1.05
N TYR A 17 -8.71 13.62 -1.27
CA TYR A 17 -9.71 12.85 -2.05
C TYR A 17 -11.01 12.62 -1.28
N TYR A 18 -10.95 12.56 0.05
CA TYR A 18 -12.09 12.31 0.93
C TYR A 18 -12.32 13.50 1.89
N PRO A 19 -12.74 14.67 1.39
CA PRO A 19 -12.83 15.90 2.20
C PRO A 19 -13.84 15.81 3.35
N ASN A 20 -14.86 14.96 3.23
CA ASN A 20 -15.88 14.74 4.26
C ASN A 20 -15.58 13.53 5.15
N TRP A 21 -14.31 13.09 5.21
CA TRP A 21 -13.92 11.95 6.03
C TRP A 21 -14.06 12.22 7.53
N ASN A 22 -14.01 13.50 7.96
CA ASN A 22 -14.01 13.89 9.37
C ASN A 22 -12.91 13.18 10.19
N PHE A 23 -11.81 12.79 9.53
CA PHE A 23 -10.66 12.21 10.19
C PHE A 23 -9.83 13.30 10.85
N GLU A 24 -9.74 13.24 12.18
CA GLU A 24 -8.92 14.17 12.94
C GLU A 24 -7.44 13.80 12.83
N VAL A 25 -6.65 14.68 12.22
CA VAL A 25 -5.19 14.53 12.06
C VAL A 25 -4.49 14.91 13.37
N SER A 26 -4.69 14.08 14.39
CA SER A 26 -3.91 14.15 15.62
C SER A 26 -2.76 13.14 15.57
N ASP A 27 -1.66 13.43 16.27
CA ASP A 27 -0.55 12.48 16.38
C ASP A 27 -0.99 11.14 16.98
N LYS A 28 -2.01 11.17 17.86
CA LYS A 28 -2.63 9.96 18.42
C LYS A 28 -3.28 9.10 17.32
N ASN A 29 -4.13 9.70 16.49
CA ASN A 29 -4.85 8.97 15.44
C ASN A 29 -3.89 8.46 14.36
N LEU A 30 -2.95 9.29 13.94
CA LEU A 30 -1.93 8.89 12.97
C LEU A 30 -1.03 7.78 13.51
N SER A 31 -0.64 7.82 14.79
CA SER A 31 0.15 6.75 15.41
C SER A 31 -0.62 5.43 15.45
N LEU A 32 -1.91 5.47 15.81
CA LEU A 32 -2.76 4.27 15.83
C LEU A 32 -2.88 3.63 14.45
N TRP A 33 -3.07 4.44 13.41
CA TRP A 33 -3.13 3.95 12.04
C TRP A 33 -1.77 3.43 11.58
N TYR A 34 -0.68 4.15 11.85
CA TYR A 34 0.67 3.74 11.49
C TYR A 34 1.03 2.37 12.06
N GLU A 35 0.64 2.05 13.29
CA GLU A 35 0.87 0.72 13.88
C GLU A 35 0.29 -0.43 13.05
N ARG A 36 -0.77 -0.19 12.27
CA ARG A 36 -1.39 -1.19 11.38
C ARG A 36 -0.64 -1.37 10.06
N PHE A 37 0.19 -0.41 9.67
CA PHE A 37 0.88 -0.39 8.38
C PHE A 37 2.41 -0.39 8.49
N LYS A 38 2.98 -0.26 9.70
CA LYS A 38 4.44 -0.10 9.92
C LYS A 38 5.28 -1.20 9.27
N ASP A 39 4.77 -2.43 9.21
CA ASP A 39 5.48 -3.58 8.65
C ASP A 39 5.31 -3.72 7.13
N HIS A 40 4.51 -2.86 6.50
CA HIS A 40 4.33 -2.85 5.05
C HIS A 40 5.56 -2.32 4.32
N LYS A 41 5.74 -2.83 3.09
CA LYS A 41 6.69 -2.24 2.15
C LYS A 41 6.11 -0.96 1.58
N GLU A 42 6.94 0.09 1.49
CA GLU A 42 6.53 1.41 1.00
C GLU A 42 5.81 1.37 -0.34
N LYS A 43 6.39 0.69 -1.35
CA LYS A 43 5.78 0.56 -2.69
C LYS A 43 4.38 -0.06 -2.64
N LYS A 44 4.17 -1.05 -1.76
CA LYS A 44 2.87 -1.69 -1.60
C LYS A 44 1.87 -0.82 -0.86
N PHE A 45 2.34 -0.09 0.14
CA PHE A 45 1.51 0.86 0.86
C PHE A 45 1.04 1.99 -0.08
N ILE A 46 1.94 2.56 -0.88
CA ILE A 46 1.60 3.55 -1.91
C ILE A 46 0.54 2.99 -2.86
N LYS A 47 0.81 1.82 -3.47
CA LYS A 47 -0.14 1.19 -4.39
C LYS A 47 -1.50 0.90 -3.76
N MET A 48 -1.53 0.45 -2.51
CA MET A 48 -2.76 0.19 -1.77
C MET A 48 -3.61 1.47 -1.59
N ILE A 49 -2.96 2.60 -1.31
CA ILE A 49 -3.65 3.90 -1.18
C ILE A 49 -4.20 4.34 -2.53
N ASP A 50 -3.38 4.27 -3.58
CA ASP A 50 -3.75 4.68 -4.94
C ASP A 50 -4.90 3.80 -5.45
N ASP A 51 -4.81 2.48 -5.30
CA ASP A 51 -5.87 1.54 -5.68
C ASP A 51 -7.17 1.79 -4.90
N TYR A 52 -7.10 2.17 -3.62
CA TYR A 52 -8.30 2.52 -2.86
C TYR A 52 -8.96 3.80 -3.39
N ILE A 53 -8.17 4.83 -3.69
CA ILE A 53 -8.67 6.10 -4.26
C ILE A 53 -9.37 5.86 -5.60
N ASP A 54 -8.81 4.99 -6.44
CA ASP A 54 -9.33 4.73 -7.79
C ASP A 54 -10.63 3.89 -7.79
N ASN A 55 -10.84 3.04 -6.77
CA ASN A 55 -11.90 2.03 -6.80
C ASN A 55 -13.03 2.26 -5.78
N GLU A 56 -12.82 3.09 -4.76
CA GLU A 56 -13.78 3.24 -3.67
C GLU A 56 -14.41 4.64 -3.67
N THR A 57 -15.69 4.70 -3.37
CA THR A 57 -16.44 5.97 -3.25
C THR A 57 -16.64 6.41 -1.80
N PHE A 58 -16.38 5.51 -0.85
CA PHE A 58 -16.60 5.74 0.57
C PHE A 58 -15.30 6.12 1.27
N ASN A 59 -15.46 6.84 2.38
CA ASN A 59 -14.35 7.24 3.23
C ASN A 59 -13.51 6.02 3.69
N PRO A 60 -12.17 6.16 3.73
CA PRO A 60 -11.30 5.07 4.08
C PRO A 60 -11.47 4.59 5.52
N THR A 61 -11.34 3.28 5.68
CA THR A 61 -11.15 2.61 6.97
C THR A 61 -9.88 1.78 6.90
N ILE A 62 -9.27 1.45 8.05
CA ILE A 62 -8.10 0.57 8.09
C ILE A 62 -8.40 -0.75 7.36
N ALA A 63 -9.56 -1.36 7.62
CA ALA A 63 -9.97 -2.60 6.97
C ALA A 63 -10.20 -2.42 5.46
N GLY A 64 -10.78 -1.29 5.05
CA GLY A 64 -10.99 -0.94 3.65
C GLY A 64 -9.66 -0.87 2.89
N LEU A 65 -8.69 -0.13 3.42
CA LEU A 65 -7.36 -0.03 2.83
C LEU A 65 -6.67 -1.39 2.74
N LEU A 66 -6.73 -2.19 3.81
CA LEU A 66 -6.07 -3.51 3.83
C LEU A 66 -6.61 -4.49 2.79
N LYS A 67 -7.82 -4.32 2.27
CA LYS A 67 -8.33 -5.14 1.15
C LYS A 67 -7.49 -4.98 -0.12
N TYR A 68 -6.90 -3.81 -0.31
CA TYR A 68 -6.05 -3.48 -1.46
C TYR A 68 -4.57 -3.79 -1.23
N TYR A 69 -4.20 -4.25 -0.02
CA TYR A 69 -2.86 -4.74 0.24
C TYR A 69 -2.70 -6.16 -0.31
N LEU A 70 -2.52 -6.25 -1.63
CA LEU A 70 -2.42 -7.54 -2.31
C LEU A 70 -1.12 -8.26 -1.93
N PRO A 71 -1.17 -9.59 -1.70
CA PRO A 71 0.04 -10.40 -1.66
C PRO A 71 0.81 -10.25 -2.96
N GLU A 72 2.14 -10.45 -2.93
CA GLU A 72 2.92 -10.43 -4.18
C GLU A 72 2.28 -11.43 -5.15
N PRO A 73 2.02 -11.04 -6.41
CA PRO A 73 1.52 -12.00 -7.39
C PRO A 73 2.51 -13.17 -7.43
N LYS A 74 2.01 -14.37 -7.14
CA LYS A 74 2.84 -15.58 -7.24
C LYS A 74 3.25 -15.71 -8.70
N LYS A 75 4.55 -15.78 -8.95
CA LYS A 75 5.05 -16.08 -10.30
C LYS A 75 4.46 -17.41 -10.76
N THR A 76 4.05 -17.47 -12.01
CA THR A 76 3.65 -18.74 -12.61
C THR A 76 4.86 -19.65 -12.76
N LEU A 77 4.64 -20.96 -12.88
CA LEU A 77 5.72 -21.92 -13.19
C LEU A 77 6.50 -21.53 -14.44
N ASP A 78 5.82 -21.01 -15.47
CA ASP A 78 6.46 -20.58 -16.70
C ASP A 78 7.35 -19.35 -16.50
N GLN A 79 6.91 -18.37 -15.69
CA GLN A 79 7.73 -17.21 -15.32
C GLN A 79 8.98 -17.63 -14.53
N ILE A 80 8.84 -18.58 -13.61
CA ILE A 80 9.97 -19.10 -12.82
C ILE A 80 10.96 -19.81 -13.75
N ARG A 81 10.49 -20.72 -14.61
CA ARG A 81 11.34 -21.44 -15.57
C ARG A 81 12.03 -20.50 -16.55
N HIS A 82 11.34 -19.48 -17.03
CA HIS A 82 11.94 -18.49 -17.93
C HIS A 82 13.06 -17.70 -17.25
N GLU A 83 12.86 -17.27 -16.00
CA GLU A 83 13.92 -16.61 -15.23
C GLU A 83 15.11 -17.53 -14.93
N GLU A 84 14.87 -18.82 -14.66
CA GLU A 84 15.93 -19.82 -14.50
C GLU A 84 16.76 -19.95 -15.79
N MET A 85 16.11 -20.11 -16.95
CA MET A 85 16.80 -20.14 -18.25
C MET A 85 17.62 -18.87 -18.49
N LEU A 86 17.06 -17.70 -18.21
CA LEU A 86 17.78 -16.43 -18.39
C LEU A 86 19.03 -16.33 -17.49
N ARG A 87 18.94 -16.79 -16.23
CA ARG A 87 20.09 -16.83 -15.30
C ARG A 87 21.17 -17.80 -15.74
N GLU A 88 20.79 -19.01 -16.16
CA GLU A 88 21.72 -20.03 -16.64
C GLU A 88 22.51 -19.56 -17.87
N ASN A 89 21.91 -18.70 -18.70
CA ASN A 89 22.53 -18.12 -19.89
C ASN A 89 23.17 -16.75 -19.66
N GLY A 90 23.29 -16.28 -18.40
CA GLY A 90 23.96 -15.02 -18.06
C GLY A 90 23.25 -13.76 -18.56
N MET A 91 21.94 -13.84 -18.79
CA MET A 91 21.09 -12.75 -19.29
C MET A 91 20.34 -12.02 -18.17
N LEU A 92 20.65 -12.30 -16.91
CA LEU A 92 20.03 -11.76 -15.69
C LEU A 92 21.07 -11.42 -14.62
#